data_AF-A0A2T0W7T1-F1
#
_entry.id   AF-A0A2T0W7T1-F1
#
_cell.length_a   1.000
_cell.length_b   1.000
_cell.length_c   1.000
_cell.angle_alpha   90.00
_cell.angle_beta   90.00
_cell.angle_gamma   90.00
#
_symmetry.space_group_name_H-M   'P 1'
#
loop_
_entity.id
_entity.type
_entity.pdbx_description
1 polymer ?
#
loop_
_entity_poly.entity_id
_entity_poly.type
_entity_poly.pdbx_seq_one_letter_code
_entity_poly.pdbx_strand_id
1 'polypeptide(L)'
;MTIGSIIGYELVQSERYVWFFILSFILGMVTILAEPAVYVLTSQIQRVTAGAIRPVFVLTALSLGVGSATLLAAIRIVSTDLELWHIILPGYLLALTLSFFVPRTIVTMAFDAGGVASGPMTGTFILAFIQGAAEGMPTASVLVDGFGMIALVALMPIVTIQLFGIIYAIQKD
;
A
#
# COMPACT_ATOMS: atom_id res chain seq x y z
N MET A 1 5.51 -23.01 6.04
CA MET A 1 4.81 -21.71 6.20
C MET A 1 5.64 -20.83 7.13
N THR A 2 5.94 -19.58 6.75
CA THR A 2 6.55 -18.59 7.65
C THR A 2 5.51 -18.12 8.68
N ILE A 3 5.94 -17.47 9.77
CA ILE A 3 5.01 -17.01 10.83
C ILE A 3 3.88 -16.14 10.24
N GLY A 4 4.19 -15.22 9.32
CA GLY A 4 3.18 -14.40 8.65
C GLY A 4 2.11 -15.24 7.94
N SER A 5 2.53 -16.24 7.17
CA SER A 5 1.59 -17.12 6.45
C SER A 5 0.71 -17.96 7.38
N ILE A 6 1.24 -18.42 8.52
CA ILE A 6 0.45 -19.17 9.51
C ILE A 6 -0.63 -18.26 10.09
N ILE A 7 -0.28 -17.03 10.49
CA ILE A 7 -1.24 -16.08 11.06
C ILE A 7 -2.34 -15.74 10.04
N GLY A 8 -1.97 -15.47 8.78
CA GLY A 8 -2.94 -15.18 7.72
C GLY A 8 -3.90 -16.36 7.47
N TYR A 9 -3.36 -17.58 7.37
CA TYR A 9 -4.12 -18.80 7.16
C TYR A 9 -5.15 -19.04 8.28
N GLU A 10 -4.68 -19.01 9.54
CA GLU A 10 -5.51 -19.29 10.72
C GLU A 10 -6.65 -18.27 10.89
N LEU A 11 -6.40 -16.98 10.60
CA LEU A 11 -7.40 -15.94 10.73
C LEU A 11 -8.55 -16.10 9.73
N VAL A 12 -8.23 -16.51 8.50
CA VAL A 12 -9.22 -16.75 7.45
C VAL A 12 -9.94 -18.07 7.67
N GLN A 13 -9.21 -19.15 7.98
CA GLN A 13 -9.80 -20.46 8.26
C GLN A 13 -10.74 -20.44 9.47
N SER A 14 -10.41 -19.65 10.49
CA SER A 14 -11.26 -19.45 11.67
C SER A 14 -12.43 -18.47 11.45
N GLU A 15 -12.63 -17.97 10.22
CA GLU A 15 -13.64 -16.98 9.82
C GLU A 15 -13.58 -15.66 10.63
N ARG A 16 -12.41 -15.31 11.17
CA ARG A 16 -12.20 -14.11 12.00
C ARG A 16 -11.88 -12.89 11.13
N TYR A 17 -12.74 -12.59 10.15
CA TYR A 17 -12.48 -11.60 9.11
C TYR A 17 -12.24 -10.19 9.63
N VAL A 18 -12.92 -9.77 10.70
CA VAL A 18 -12.70 -8.44 11.31
C VAL A 18 -11.26 -8.29 11.79
N TRP A 19 -10.72 -9.31 12.46
CA TRP A 19 -9.33 -9.31 12.93
C TRP A 19 -8.35 -9.42 11.77
N PHE A 20 -8.67 -10.20 10.75
CA PHE A 20 -7.89 -10.26 9.52
C PHE A 20 -7.76 -8.89 8.87
N PHE A 21 -8.85 -8.14 8.71
CA PHE A 21 -8.85 -6.79 8.13
C PHE A 21 -8.08 -5.77 8.98
N ILE A 22 -8.31 -5.75 10.29
CA ILE A 22 -7.60 -4.84 11.21
C ILE A 22 -6.09 -5.12 11.18
N LEU A 23 -5.68 -6.38 11.27
CA LEU A 23 -4.28 -6.77 11.25
C LEU A 23 -3.64 -6.50 9.88
N SER A 24 -4.36 -6.71 8.78
CA SER A 24 -3.91 -6.34 7.43
C SER A 24 -3.55 -4.87 7.34
N PHE A 25 -4.43 -4.00 7.83
CA PHE A 25 -4.21 -2.55 7.83
C PHE A 25 -3.01 -2.15 8.71
N ILE A 26 -2.98 -2.64 9.95
CA ILE A 26 -1.91 -2.32 10.91
C ILE A 26 -0.56 -2.84 10.42
N LEU A 27 -0.51 -4.08 9.93
CA LEU A 27 0.71 -4.69 9.40
C LEU A 27 1.24 -3.87 8.21
N GLY A 28 0.35 -3.44 7.31
CA GLY A 28 0.71 -2.55 6.21
C GLY A 28 1.34 -1.22 6.67
N MET A 29 0.73 -0.55 7.66
CA MET A 29 1.29 0.68 8.22
C MET A 29 2.65 0.47 8.87
N VAL A 30 2.77 -0.52 9.77
CA VAL A 30 4.00 -0.75 10.54
C VAL A 30 5.16 -1.20 9.64
N THR A 31 4.87 -1.96 8.59
CA THR A 31 5.88 -2.40 7.61
C THR A 31 6.54 -1.20 6.93
N ILE A 32 5.76 -0.17 6.57
CA ILE A 32 6.30 1.05 5.97
C ILE A 32 7.12 1.87 6.95
N LEU A 33 6.70 1.94 8.21
CA LEU A 33 7.50 2.58 9.25
C LEU A 33 8.82 1.86 9.52
N ALA A 34 8.91 0.56 9.19
CA ALA A 34 10.11 -0.24 9.35
C ALA A 34 11.00 -0.30 8.10
N GLU A 35 10.50 0.13 6.93
CA GLU A 35 11.19 0.01 5.64
C GLU A 35 12.29 1.08 5.47
N PRO A 36 13.59 0.70 5.41
CA PRO A 36 14.69 1.67 5.30
C PRO A 36 14.62 2.52 4.03
N ALA A 37 14.18 1.93 2.91
CA ALA A 37 14.08 2.64 1.64
C ALA A 37 13.08 3.82 1.70
N VAL A 38 12.04 3.70 2.53
CA VAL A 38 11.06 4.78 2.76
C VAL A 38 11.72 5.99 3.42
N TYR A 39 12.64 5.79 4.36
CA TYR A 39 13.37 6.89 4.99
C TYR A 39 14.34 7.57 4.02
N VAL A 40 14.98 6.79 3.14
CA VAL A 40 15.82 7.34 2.07
C VAL A 40 14.99 8.23 1.14
N LEU A 41 13.86 7.74 0.65
CA LEU A 41 12.95 8.50 -0.20
C LEU A 41 12.45 9.76 0.51
N THR A 42 12.01 9.64 1.77
CA THR A 42 11.52 10.77 2.56
C THR A 42 12.60 11.86 2.71
N SER A 43 13.86 11.47 2.93
CA SER A 43 14.98 12.42 2.99
C SER A 43 15.25 13.09 1.63
N GLN A 44 15.07 12.38 0.51
CA GLN A 44 15.19 12.93 -0.84
C GLN A 44 14.08 13.96 -1.11
N ILE A 45 12.84 13.63 -0.75
CA ILE A 45 11.69 14.53 -0.86
C ILE A 45 11.96 15.81 -0.08
N GLN A 46 12.41 15.71 1.18
CA GLN A 46 12.70 16.89 2.00
C GLN A 46 13.82 17.76 1.38
N ARG A 47 14.89 17.16 0.85
CA ARG A 47 16.00 17.90 0.21
C ARG A 47 15.54 18.60 -1.06
N VAL A 48 14.84 17.91 -1.96
CA VAL A 48 14.39 18.44 -3.25
C VAL A 48 13.31 19.51 -3.08
N THR A 49 12.51 19.43 -2.01
CA THR A 49 11.50 20.44 -1.69
C THR A 49 12.02 21.58 -0.80
N ALA A 50 13.34 21.65 -0.55
CA ALA A 50 13.96 22.63 0.34
C ALA A 50 13.29 22.70 1.73
N GLY A 51 12.82 21.56 2.24
CA GLY A 51 12.14 21.44 3.53
C GLY A 51 10.66 21.85 3.53
N ALA A 52 10.07 22.20 2.38
CA ALA A 52 8.65 22.54 2.29
C ALA A 52 7.75 21.37 2.73
N ILE A 53 8.09 20.14 2.32
CA ILE A 53 7.40 18.94 2.76
C ILE A 53 8.15 18.33 3.95
N ARG A 54 7.50 18.27 5.11
CA ARG A 54 8.08 17.64 6.30
C ARG A 54 8.05 16.10 6.18
N PRO A 55 9.10 15.39 6.65
CA PRO A 55 9.18 13.94 6.62
C PRO A 55 7.96 13.20 7.18
N VAL A 56 7.40 13.72 8.28
CA VAL A 56 6.24 13.11 8.96
C VAL A 56 5.04 12.99 8.01
N PHE A 57 4.79 13.98 7.15
CA PHE A 57 3.66 13.93 6.23
C PHE A 57 3.82 12.82 5.18
N VAL A 58 5.03 12.67 4.63
CA VAL A 58 5.34 11.61 3.67
C VAL A 58 5.19 10.25 4.35
N LEU A 59 5.79 10.06 5.53
CA LEU A 59 5.70 8.81 6.27
C LEU A 59 4.25 8.43 6.61
N THR A 60 3.44 9.39 7.05
CA THR A 60 2.02 9.17 7.33
C THR A 60 1.25 8.82 6.07
N ALA A 61 1.45 9.54 4.96
CA ALA A 61 0.76 9.28 3.69
C ALA A 61 1.09 7.90 3.11
N LEU A 62 2.37 7.48 3.19
CA LEU A 62 2.80 6.16 2.74
C LEU A 62 2.27 5.06 3.66
N SER A 63 2.34 5.25 4.97
CA SER A 63 1.84 4.25 5.94
C SER A 63 0.35 4.03 5.75
N LEU A 64 -0.44 5.10 5.63
CA LEU A 64 -1.88 5.00 5.36
C LEU A 64 -2.18 4.40 3.98
N GLY A 65 -1.41 4.76 2.96
CA GLY A 65 -1.57 4.21 1.61
C GLY A 65 -1.35 2.71 1.56
N VAL A 66 -0.26 2.22 2.15
CA VAL A 66 0.08 0.80 2.17
C VAL A 66 -0.79 0.01 3.15
N GLY A 67 -1.11 0.59 4.32
CA GLY A 67 -2.13 0.01 5.20
C GLY A 67 -3.45 -0.21 4.48
N SER A 68 -3.92 0.79 3.74
CA SER A 68 -5.15 0.69 2.94
C SER A 68 -5.01 -0.31 1.78
N ALA A 69 -3.85 -0.38 1.12
CA ALA A 69 -3.57 -1.37 0.08
C ALA A 69 -3.65 -2.80 0.61
N THR A 70 -3.04 -3.07 1.76
CA THR A 70 -3.05 -4.38 2.40
C THR A 70 -4.45 -4.74 2.90
N LEU A 71 -5.20 -3.77 3.41
CA LEU A 71 -6.61 -3.96 3.75
C LEU A 71 -7.45 -4.29 2.51
N LEU A 72 -7.26 -3.59 1.39
CA LEU A 72 -7.95 -3.89 0.13
C LEU A 72 -7.60 -5.27 -0.40
N ALA A 73 -6.33 -5.69 -0.31
CA ALA A 73 -5.91 -7.05 -0.64
C ALA A 73 -6.62 -8.10 0.23
N ALA A 74 -6.74 -7.84 1.54
CA ALA A 74 -7.44 -8.71 2.46
C ALA A 74 -8.94 -8.82 2.17
N ILE A 75 -9.61 -7.69 1.91
CA ILE A 75 -11.01 -7.66 1.49
C ILE A 75 -11.18 -8.46 0.21
N ARG A 76 -10.24 -8.33 -0.74
CA ARG A 76 -10.26 -9.04 -2.01
C ARG A 76 -10.15 -10.56 -1.85
N ILE A 77 -9.28 -11.04 -0.95
CA ILE A 77 -9.20 -12.49 -0.64
C ILE A 77 -10.54 -13.03 -0.15
N VAL A 78 -11.27 -12.25 0.65
CA VAL A 78 -12.56 -12.68 1.21
C VAL A 78 -13.71 -12.53 0.22
N SER A 79 -13.59 -11.65 -0.77
CA SER A 79 -14.66 -11.31 -1.72
C SER A 79 -14.51 -12.08 -3.02
N THR A 80 -15.51 -12.89 -3.38
CA THR A 80 -15.46 -13.71 -4.61
C THR A 80 -15.55 -12.88 -5.90
N ASP A 81 -16.24 -11.75 -5.89
CA ASP A 81 -16.55 -10.98 -7.11
C ASP A 81 -15.52 -9.87 -7.43
N LEU A 82 -14.58 -9.60 -6.51
CA LEU A 82 -13.67 -8.47 -6.63
C LEU A 82 -12.36 -8.87 -7.31
N GLU A 83 -12.33 -8.84 -8.63
CA GLU A 83 -11.08 -9.07 -9.38
C GLU A 83 -10.08 -7.90 -9.23
N LEU A 84 -8.78 -8.21 -9.38
CA LEU A 84 -7.69 -7.23 -9.23
C LEU A 84 -7.83 -6.00 -10.14
N TRP A 85 -8.27 -6.21 -11.39
CA TRP A 85 -8.37 -5.12 -12.37
C TRP A 85 -9.44 -4.09 -12.00
N HIS A 86 -10.48 -4.49 -11.26
CA HIS A 86 -11.51 -3.57 -10.75
C HIS A 86 -10.93 -2.50 -9.83
N ILE A 87 -9.76 -2.74 -9.22
CA ILE A 87 -9.08 -1.77 -8.36
C ILE A 87 -7.93 -1.10 -9.12
N ILE A 88 -7.12 -1.90 -9.82
CA ILE A 88 -5.90 -1.40 -10.49
C ILE A 88 -6.23 -0.41 -11.61
N LEU A 89 -7.21 -0.73 -12.47
CA LEU A 89 -7.57 0.12 -13.60
C LEU A 89 -8.09 1.50 -13.17
N PRO A 90 -9.15 1.62 -12.33
CA PRO A 90 -9.60 2.93 -11.88
C PRO A 90 -8.57 3.62 -11.00
N GLY A 91 -7.77 2.87 -10.23
CA GLY A 91 -6.71 3.44 -9.41
C GLY A 91 -5.62 4.12 -10.23
N TYR A 92 -5.14 3.49 -11.31
CA TYR A 92 -4.17 4.14 -12.19
C TYR A 92 -4.79 5.27 -13.01
N LEU A 93 -6.05 5.16 -13.44
CA LEU A 93 -6.76 6.29 -14.05
C LEU A 93 -6.83 7.48 -13.09
N LEU A 94 -7.11 7.24 -11.81
CA LEU A 94 -7.07 8.25 -10.76
C LEU A 94 -5.66 8.82 -10.59
N ALA A 95 -4.64 7.97 -10.48
CA ALA A 95 -3.24 8.40 -10.32
C ALA A 95 -2.76 9.27 -11.49
N LEU A 96 -3.12 8.92 -12.73
CA LEU A 96 -2.82 9.71 -13.92
C LEU A 96 -3.60 11.02 -13.94
N THR A 97 -4.88 10.99 -13.55
CA THR A 97 -5.71 12.20 -13.46
C THR A 97 -5.16 13.18 -12.43
N LEU A 98 -4.80 12.69 -11.24
CA LEU A 98 -4.20 13.50 -10.17
C LEU A 98 -2.89 14.16 -10.60
N SER A 99 -2.13 13.52 -11.51
CA SER A 99 -0.84 14.05 -11.97
C SER A 99 -0.94 15.38 -12.70
N PHE A 100 -2.11 15.72 -13.24
CA PHE A 100 -2.38 17.02 -13.85
C PHE A 100 -2.63 18.14 -12.82
N PHE A 101 -2.94 17.79 -11.57
CA PHE A 101 -3.30 18.71 -10.49
C PHE A 101 -2.21 18.90 -9.43
N VAL A 102 -1.09 18.17 -9.53
CA VAL A 102 0.05 18.32 -8.62
C VAL A 102 1.32 18.77 -9.35
N PRO A 103 2.25 19.47 -8.66
CA PRO A 103 3.55 19.81 -9.23
C PRO A 103 4.30 18.56 -9.73
N ARG A 104 5.02 18.69 -10.86
CA ARG A 104 5.78 17.58 -11.48
C ARG A 104 6.71 16.87 -10.49
N THR A 105 7.33 17.61 -9.58
CA THR A 105 8.19 17.04 -8.54
C THR A 105 7.42 16.08 -7.63
N ILE A 106 6.17 16.41 -7.25
CA ILE A 106 5.34 15.51 -6.43
C ILE A 106 4.93 14.27 -7.23
N VAL A 107 4.62 14.43 -8.52
CA VAL A 107 4.32 13.28 -9.40
C VAL A 107 5.48 12.30 -9.39
N THR A 108 6.71 12.75 -9.68
CA THR A 108 7.89 11.86 -9.73
C THR A 108 8.12 11.18 -8.37
N MET A 109 8.01 11.93 -7.28
CA MET A 109 8.16 11.38 -5.92
C MET A 109 7.07 10.35 -5.57
N ALA A 110 5.85 10.53 -6.05
CA ALA A 110 4.74 9.59 -5.83
C ALA A 110 4.97 8.25 -6.55
N PHE A 111 5.43 8.29 -7.80
CA PHE A 111 5.73 7.08 -8.57
C PHE A 111 6.95 6.32 -8.04
N ASP A 112 7.98 7.02 -7.56
CA ASP A 112 9.10 6.39 -6.85
C ASP A 112 8.63 5.72 -5.54
N ALA A 113 7.68 6.35 -4.84
CA ALA A 113 7.14 5.81 -3.61
C ALA A 113 6.40 4.48 -3.79
N GLY A 114 5.71 4.28 -4.92
CA GLY A 114 5.08 3.00 -5.25
C GLY A 114 6.10 1.86 -5.32
N GLY A 115 7.25 2.09 -5.96
CA GLY A 115 8.35 1.13 -6.01
C GLY A 115 8.96 0.85 -4.64
N VAL A 116 9.24 1.92 -3.87
CA VAL A 116 9.83 1.83 -2.53
C VAL A 116 8.91 1.10 -1.53
N ALA A 117 7.60 1.31 -1.62
CA ALA A 117 6.62 0.64 -0.77
C ALA A 117 6.55 -0.89 -1.00
N SER A 118 6.89 -1.35 -2.21
CA SER A 118 7.02 -2.78 -2.52
C SER A 118 8.36 -3.40 -2.09
N GLY A 119 9.06 -2.75 -1.14
CA GLY A 119 10.37 -3.14 -0.66
C GLY A 119 10.45 -4.48 0.08
N PRO A 120 11.65 -4.84 0.56
CA PRO A 120 11.91 -6.13 1.18
C PRO A 120 11.05 -6.42 2.43
N MET A 121 10.68 -5.39 3.19
CA MET A 121 9.82 -5.58 4.38
C MET A 121 8.40 -5.98 3.97
N THR A 122 7.87 -5.39 2.90
CA THR A 122 6.57 -5.77 2.30
C THR A 122 6.59 -7.22 1.82
N GLY A 123 7.64 -7.63 1.11
CA GLY A 123 7.80 -9.02 0.67
C GLY A 123 7.92 -10.02 1.83
N THR A 124 8.55 -9.62 2.93
CA THR A 124 8.78 -10.52 4.07
C THR A 124 7.55 -10.69 4.95
N PHE A 125 6.84 -9.59 5.26
CA PHE A 125 5.73 -9.62 6.21
C PHE A 125 4.38 -9.61 5.52
N ILE A 126 4.12 -8.62 4.66
CA ILE A 126 2.80 -8.42 4.06
C ILE A 126 2.49 -9.55 3.07
N LEU A 127 3.41 -9.82 2.13
CA LEU A 127 3.19 -10.84 1.11
C LEU A 127 3.02 -12.23 1.74
N ALA A 128 3.87 -12.59 2.70
CA ALA A 128 3.75 -13.87 3.40
C ALA A 128 2.41 -14.01 4.13
N PHE A 129 1.97 -12.94 4.81
CA PHE A 129 0.69 -12.91 5.52
C PHE A 129 -0.51 -13.04 4.58
N ILE A 130 -0.52 -12.26 3.49
CA ILE A 130 -1.60 -12.26 2.50
C ILE A 130 -1.63 -13.58 1.69
N GLN A 131 -0.48 -14.16 1.37
CA GLN A 131 -0.42 -15.47 0.72
C GLN A 131 -0.94 -16.60 1.62
N GLY A 132 -0.62 -16.58 2.91
CA GLY A 132 -1.18 -17.54 3.85
C GLY A 132 -2.70 -17.41 4.00
N ALA A 133 -3.20 -16.18 4.02
CA ALA A 133 -4.65 -15.91 4.01
C ALA A 133 -5.32 -16.43 2.72
N ALA A 134 -4.68 -16.24 1.56
CA ALA A 134 -5.18 -16.77 0.28
C ALA A 134 -5.14 -18.30 0.24
N GLU A 135 -4.15 -18.95 0.85
CA GLU A 135 -4.09 -20.41 0.98
C GLU A 135 -5.19 -20.97 1.90
N GLY A 136 -5.58 -20.20 2.91
CA GLY A 136 -6.67 -20.55 3.84
C GLY A 136 -8.08 -20.32 3.29
N MET A 137 -8.22 -19.59 2.19
CA MET A 137 -9.51 -19.28 1.57
C MET A 137 -9.79 -20.19 0.37
N PRO A 138 -10.82 -21.05 0.38
CA PRO A 138 -11.08 -22.00 -0.70
C PRO A 138 -11.33 -21.36 -2.08
N THR A 139 -11.84 -20.13 -2.09
CA THR A 139 -12.16 -19.39 -3.32
C THR A 139 -11.01 -18.54 -3.85
N ALA A 140 -9.91 -18.40 -3.09
CA ALA A 140 -8.81 -17.53 -3.47
C ALA A 140 -7.67 -18.30 -4.15
N SER A 141 -6.96 -17.62 -5.03
CA SER A 141 -5.71 -18.07 -5.63
C SER A 141 -4.52 -17.41 -4.95
N VAL A 142 -3.58 -18.20 -4.43
CA VAL A 142 -2.32 -17.68 -3.88
C VAL A 142 -1.54 -16.86 -4.92
N LEU A 143 -1.65 -17.23 -6.21
CA LEU A 143 -0.99 -16.50 -7.29
C LEU A 143 -1.74 -15.20 -7.61
N VAL A 144 -3.05 -15.25 -7.85
CA VAL A 144 -3.80 -14.08 -8.32
C VAL A 144 -4.16 -13.13 -7.17
N ASP A 145 -4.66 -13.66 -6.05
CA ASP A 145 -5.09 -12.89 -4.89
C ASP A 145 -3.93 -12.61 -3.94
N GLY A 146 -3.14 -13.64 -3.65
CA GLY A 146 -1.94 -13.53 -2.80
C GLY A 146 -0.89 -12.59 -3.39
N PHE A 147 -0.33 -12.92 -4.56
CA PHE A 147 0.71 -12.08 -5.18
C PHE A 147 0.17 -10.76 -5.73
N GLY A 148 -1.09 -10.72 -6.16
CA GLY A 148 -1.76 -9.52 -6.68
C GLY A 148 -1.79 -8.34 -5.71
N MET A 149 -1.60 -8.56 -4.40
CA MET A 149 -1.43 -7.47 -3.43
C MET A 149 -0.27 -6.52 -3.78
N ILE A 150 0.79 -7.00 -4.44
CA ILE A 150 1.95 -6.17 -4.81
C ILE A 150 1.53 -5.03 -5.73
N ALA A 151 0.60 -5.30 -6.65
CA ALA A 151 0.05 -4.27 -7.52
C ALA A 151 -0.71 -3.20 -6.72
N LEU A 152 -1.45 -3.59 -5.67
CA LEU A 152 -2.15 -2.65 -4.79
C LEU A 152 -1.18 -1.81 -3.95
N VAL A 153 -0.14 -2.44 -3.39
CA VAL A 153 0.89 -1.76 -2.60
C VAL A 153 1.74 -0.84 -3.47
N ALA A 154 1.93 -1.14 -4.76
CA ALA A 154 2.57 -0.22 -5.69
C ALA A 154 1.66 0.96 -6.05
N LEU A 155 0.36 0.74 -6.22
CA LEU A 155 -0.60 1.75 -6.66
C LEU A 155 -0.96 2.77 -5.56
N MET A 156 -1.34 2.29 -4.37
CA MET A 156 -1.94 3.16 -3.35
C MET A 156 -1.01 4.29 -2.86
N PRO A 157 0.31 4.08 -2.65
CA PRO A 157 1.25 5.16 -2.34
C PRO A 157 1.27 6.27 -3.38
N ILE A 158 1.12 5.92 -4.66
CA ILE A 158 1.09 6.90 -5.76
C ILE A 158 -0.14 7.80 -5.59
N VAL A 159 -1.29 7.20 -5.29
CA VAL A 159 -2.54 7.92 -5.08
C VAL A 159 -2.47 8.76 -3.80
N THR A 160 -2.04 8.19 -2.67
CA THR A 160 -2.01 8.93 -1.40
C THR A 160 -1.01 10.08 -1.42
N ILE A 161 0.20 9.91 -1.96
CA ILE A 161 1.17 11.02 -2.05
C ILE A 161 0.65 12.15 -2.93
N GLN A 162 -0.01 11.83 -4.06
CA GLN A 162 -0.59 12.87 -4.91
C GLN A 162 -1.75 13.60 -4.23
N LEU A 163 -2.66 12.88 -3.55
CA LEU A 163 -3.74 13.50 -2.77
C LEU A 163 -3.21 14.43 -1.68
N PHE A 164 -2.18 14.00 -0.95
CA PHE A 164 -1.50 14.86 0.03
C PHE A 164 -0.82 16.06 -0.63
N GLY A 165 -0.24 15.87 -1.81
CA GLY A 165 0.38 16.92 -2.60
C GLY A 165 -0.60 18.02 -3.01
N ILE A 166 -1.83 17.65 -3.37
CA ILE A 166 -2.90 18.61 -3.69
C ILE A 166 -3.24 19.46 -2.45
N ILE A 167 -3.45 18.82 -1.30
CA ILE A 167 -3.78 19.51 -0.04
C ILE A 167 -2.68 20.53 0.31
N TYR A 168 -1.42 20.18 0.10
CA TYR A 168 -0.30 21.08 0.36
C TYR A 168 -0.16 22.19 -0.69
N ALA A 169 -0.39 21.90 -1.97
CA ALA A 169 -0.35 22.88 -3.04
C ALA A 169 -1.42 23.98 -2.85
N ILE A 170 -2.63 23.59 -2.44
CA ILE A 170 -3.75 24.52 -2.18
C ILE A 170 -3.47 25.51 -1.03
N GLN A 171 -2.57 25.18 -0.09
CA GLN A 171 -2.23 26.08 1.03
C GLN A 171 -1.21 27.16 0.67
N LYS A 172 -0.62 27.10 -0.53
CA LYS A 172 0.44 28.02 -0.97
C LYS A 172 -0.03 29.13 -1.91
N ASP A 173 -1.29 29.06 -2.33
CA ASP A 173 -2.02 30.08 -3.11
C ASP A 173 -3.03 30.82 -2.21
#